data_AF-A0A972Z0W6-F1
#
_entry.id   AF-A0A972Z0W6-F1
#
_cell.length_a   1.000
_cell.length_b   1.000
_cell.length_c   1.000
_cell.angle_alpha   90.00
_cell.angle_beta   90.00
_cell.angle_gamma   90.00
#
_symmetry.space_group_name_H-M   'P 1'
#
loop_
_entity.id
_entity.type
_entity.pdbx_description
1 polymer ?
#
loop_
_entity_poly.entity_id
_entity_poly.type
_entity_poly.pdbx_seq_one_letter_code
_entity_poly.pdbx_strand_id
1 'polypeptide(L)'
;MTPTPDPAHALPGATARPDGRTITVEVHLVHVVDATTVTIVDEFAPFDPTRAPVDAIPPSLLEHTGHGLGIWMMTDMADELCDERVGERNRLSATARHR
;
A
#
# COMPACT_ATOMS: atom_id res chain seq x y z
N MET A 1 3.64 43.90 10.67
CA MET A 1 3.59 43.08 11.90
C MET A 1 2.92 41.78 11.54
N THR A 2 3.70 40.72 11.36
CA THR A 2 3.20 39.38 10.99
C THR A 2 3.08 38.58 12.29
N PRO A 3 1.93 37.94 12.60
CA PRO A 3 1.80 37.20 13.85
C PRO A 3 2.72 35.96 13.82
N THR A 4 3.55 35.83 14.84
CA THR A 4 4.34 34.64 15.12
C THR A 4 3.38 33.51 15.52
N PRO A 5 3.42 32.33 14.88
CA PRO A 5 2.59 31.20 15.29
C PRO A 5 3.01 30.70 16.67
N ASP A 6 2.00 30.44 17.50
CA ASP A 6 2.12 29.93 18.87
C ASP A 6 2.65 28.48 18.87
N PRO A 7 3.77 28.17 19.56
CA PRO A 7 4.36 26.83 19.60
C PRO A 7 3.57 25.81 20.45
N ALA A 8 2.44 26.16 21.05
CA ALA A 8 1.74 25.32 22.02
C ALA A 8 0.85 24.18 21.46
N HIS A 9 0.82 23.93 20.14
CA HIS A 9 0.01 22.86 19.53
C HIS A 9 0.83 21.75 18.83
N ALA A 10 2.06 21.51 19.25
CA ALA A 10 2.80 20.32 18.83
C ALA A 10 2.30 19.09 19.62
N LEU A 11 1.62 18.15 18.94
CA LEU A 11 1.32 16.83 19.50
C LEU A 11 2.64 16.11 19.83
N PRO A 12 2.88 15.71 21.09
CA PRO A 12 4.06 14.92 21.43
C PRO A 12 3.88 13.47 20.94
N GLY A 13 4.76 13.02 20.04
CA GLY A 13 4.89 11.58 19.76
C GLY A 13 5.14 11.15 18.31
N ALA A 14 5.00 12.01 17.32
CA ALA A 14 5.32 11.65 15.93
C ALA A 14 6.71 12.16 15.53
N THR A 15 7.77 11.59 16.12
CA THR A 15 9.09 11.68 15.50
C THR A 15 9.08 10.82 14.25
N ALA A 16 8.61 11.36 13.13
CA ALA A 16 8.90 10.81 11.83
C ALA A 16 10.42 10.78 11.69
N ARG A 17 11.01 9.58 11.69
CA ARG A 17 12.39 9.38 11.28
C ARG A 17 12.31 8.95 9.81
N PRO A 18 12.50 9.86 8.84
CA PRO A 18 12.77 9.42 7.49
C PRO A 18 14.21 8.94 7.50
N ASP A 19 14.41 7.68 7.86
CA ASP A 19 15.60 6.95 7.45
C ASP A 19 15.51 6.95 5.92
N GLY A 20 16.15 7.93 5.25
CA GLY A 20 15.94 8.27 3.85
C GLY A 20 16.35 7.13 2.91
N ARG A 21 15.57 6.06 2.90
CA ARG A 21 15.77 4.89 2.07
C ARG A 21 15.01 5.12 0.78
N THR A 22 15.76 5.21 -0.31
CA THR A 22 15.19 5.11 -1.65
C THR A 22 14.61 3.72 -1.82
N ILE A 23 13.35 3.67 -2.25
CA ILE A 23 12.64 2.44 -2.57
C ILE A 23 12.34 2.48 -4.05
N THR A 24 12.61 1.36 -4.73
CA THR A 24 12.22 1.17 -6.12
C THR A 24 10.92 0.40 -6.17
N VAL A 25 9.94 0.94 -6.86
CA VAL A 25 8.69 0.26 -7.18
C VAL A 25 8.54 0.29 -8.69
N GLU A 26 8.43 -0.88 -9.31
CA GLU A 26 8.17 -1.03 -10.73
C GLU A 26 6.66 -1.18 -10.94
N VAL A 27 6.08 -0.40 -11.84
CA VAL A 27 4.66 -0.49 -12.19
C VAL A 27 4.55 -0.77 -13.68
N HIS A 28 3.93 -1.90 -14.02
CA HIS A 28 3.63 -2.28 -15.38
C HIS A 28 2.13 -2.18 -15.62
N LEU A 29 1.74 -1.54 -16.72
CA LEU A 29 0.37 -1.46 -17.17
C LEU A 29 0.28 -2.15 -18.51
N VAL A 30 -0.51 -3.22 -18.59
CA VAL A 30 -0.82 -3.90 -19.84
C VAL A 30 -2.31 -3.70 -20.10
N HIS A 31 -2.60 -3.00 -21.20
CA HIS A 31 -3.96 -2.78 -21.64
C HIS A 31 -4.20 -3.59 -22.93
N VAL A 32 -5.23 -4.41 -22.90
CA VAL A 32 -5.75 -5.14 -24.06
C VAL A 32 -7.21 -4.73 -24.27
N VAL A 33 -7.81 -5.13 -25.40
CA VAL A 33 -9.16 -4.67 -25.80
C VAL A 33 -10.19 -4.85 -24.68
N ASP A 34 -10.17 -6.00 -24.01
CA ASP A 34 -11.22 -6.37 -23.05
C ASP A 34 -10.77 -6.29 -21.58
N ALA A 35 -9.52 -5.91 -21.31
CA ALA A 35 -9.00 -5.89 -19.95
C ALA A 35 -7.78 -4.96 -19.78
N THR A 36 -7.62 -4.48 -18.55
CA THR A 36 -6.45 -3.77 -18.08
C THR A 36 -5.85 -4.52 -16.91
N THR A 37 -4.56 -4.85 -17.00
CA THR A 37 -3.78 -5.43 -15.90
C THR A 37 -2.74 -4.43 -15.42
N VAL A 38 -2.75 -4.15 -14.12
CA VAL A 38 -1.69 -3.42 -13.42
C VAL A 38 -0.86 -4.44 -12.65
N THR A 39 0.46 -4.39 -12.79
CA THR A 39 1.40 -5.17 -11.99
C THR A 39 2.31 -4.22 -11.23
N ILE A 40 2.37 -4.36 -9.91
CA ILE A 40 3.28 -3.63 -9.02
C ILE A 40 4.34 -4.62 -8.53
N VAL A 41 5.61 -4.25 -8.66
CA VAL A 41 6.74 -5.05 -8.20
C VAL A 41 7.61 -4.23 -7.26
N ASP A 42 7.96 -4.80 -6.11
CA ASP A 42 8.86 -4.19 -5.13
C ASP A 42 9.88 -5.20 -4.59
N GLU A 43 10.88 -4.70 -3.87
CA GLU A 43 11.95 -5.48 -3.24
C GLU A 43 11.80 -5.54 -1.71
N PHE A 44 10.60 -5.38 -1.18
CA PHE A 44 10.36 -5.47 0.25
C PHE A 44 10.35 -6.92 0.74
N ALA A 45 10.50 -7.07 2.06
CA ALA A 45 10.19 -8.34 2.70
C ALA A 45 8.72 -8.72 2.41
N PRO A 46 8.38 -10.03 2.34
CA PRO A 46 7.00 -10.45 2.15
C PRO A 46 6.11 -9.82 3.21
N PHE A 47 4.85 -9.55 2.85
CA PHE A 47 3.86 -9.20 3.85
C PHE A 47 3.75 -10.36 4.85
N ASP A 48 4.05 -10.07 6.11
CA ASP A 48 3.87 -11.02 7.21
C ASP A 48 2.51 -10.72 7.88
N PRO A 49 1.47 -11.53 7.63
CA PRO A 49 0.14 -11.30 8.20
C PRO A 49 0.11 -11.47 9.73
N THR A 50 1.16 -12.06 10.32
CA THR A 50 1.28 -12.27 11.76
C THR A 50 2.00 -11.11 12.46
N ARG A 51 2.66 -10.23 11.69
CA ARG A 51 3.35 -9.06 12.23
C ARG A 51 2.32 -7.99 12.61
N ALA A 52 2.45 -7.49 13.84
CA ALA A 52 1.59 -6.41 14.33
C ALA A 52 1.69 -5.18 13.40
N PRO A 53 0.54 -4.57 13.01
CA PRO A 53 0.53 -3.35 12.20
C PRO A 53 1.37 -2.26 12.84
N VAL A 54 2.16 -1.55 12.03
CA VAL A 54 3.14 -0.58 12.54
C VAL A 54 2.49 0.66 13.16
N ASP A 55 1.21 0.95 12.87
CA ASP A 55 0.39 1.93 13.61
C ASP A 55 -1.10 1.58 13.47
N ALA A 56 -1.92 2.05 14.41
CA ALA A 56 -3.34 1.73 14.52
C ALA A 56 -4.16 2.26 13.33
N ILE A 57 -4.27 1.47 12.27
CA ILE A 57 -5.36 1.59 11.31
C ILE A 57 -6.65 1.48 12.13
N PRO A 58 -7.64 2.38 11.95
CA PRO A 58 -8.91 2.31 12.65
C PRO A 58 -9.50 0.90 12.58
N PRO A 59 -10.01 0.32 13.69
CA PRO A 59 -10.42 -1.08 13.77
C PRO A 59 -11.36 -1.53 12.64
N SER A 60 -12.24 -0.62 12.20
CA SER A 60 -13.23 -0.87 11.15
C SER A 60 -12.66 -1.23 9.79
N LEU A 61 -11.36 -1.02 9.56
CA LEU A 61 -10.66 -1.37 8.32
C LEU A 61 -9.86 -2.67 8.42
N LEU A 62 -9.43 -3.06 9.62
CA LEU A 62 -8.65 -4.29 9.87
C LEU A 62 -9.53 -5.51 10.13
N GLU A 63 -10.76 -5.30 10.62
CA GLU A 63 -11.68 -6.37 11.06
C GLU A 63 -12.15 -7.30 9.92
N HIS A 64 -11.92 -6.95 8.66
CA HIS A 64 -12.51 -7.69 7.53
C HIS A 64 -11.57 -8.55 6.69
N THR A 65 -10.24 -8.36 6.69
CA THR A 65 -9.41 -9.12 5.72
C THR A 65 -8.01 -9.54 6.16
N GLY A 66 -7.47 -9.09 7.30
CA GLY A 66 -6.06 -9.39 7.63
C GLY A 66 -5.03 -8.79 6.64
N HIS A 67 -5.49 -7.99 5.68
CA HIS A 67 -4.67 -7.26 4.70
C HIS A 67 -4.88 -5.75 4.88
N GLY A 68 -3.89 -4.94 4.49
CA GLY A 68 -4.01 -3.47 4.54
C GLY A 68 -5.09 -2.94 3.59
N LEU A 69 -5.56 -1.71 3.84
CA LEU A 69 -6.62 -1.05 3.06
C LEU A 69 -6.38 -1.05 1.54
N GLY A 70 -5.13 -0.96 1.09
CA GLY A 70 -4.79 -1.00 -0.34
C GLY A 70 -5.14 -2.33 -1.00
N ILE A 71 -4.88 -3.46 -0.34
CA ILE A 71 -5.24 -4.79 -0.85
C ILE A 71 -6.76 -4.94 -0.89
N TRP A 72 -7.46 -4.43 0.13
CA TRP A 72 -8.92 -4.45 0.15
C TRP A 72 -9.52 -3.67 -1.02
N MET A 73 -9.04 -2.44 -1.27
CA MET A 73 -9.48 -1.64 -2.43
C MET A 73 -9.22 -2.36 -3.75
N MET A 74 -8.04 -2.97 -3.91
CA MET A 74 -7.72 -3.71 -5.13
C MET A 74 -8.59 -4.96 -5.31
N THR A 75 -8.98 -5.62 -4.21
CA THR A 75 -9.90 -6.77 -4.26
C THR A 75 -11.31 -6.34 -4.67
N ASP A 76 -11.77 -5.16 -4.26
CA ASP A 76 -13.07 -4.61 -4.64
C ASP A 76 -13.11 -4.15 -6.10
N MET A 77 -12.01 -3.57 -6.59
CA MET A 77 -11.95 -2.96 -7.92
C MET A 77 -11.55 -3.91 -9.05
N ALA A 78 -10.80 -4.98 -8.74
CA ALA A 78 -10.30 -5.91 -9.75
C ALA A 78 -11.23 -7.12 -9.89
N ASP A 79 -11.39 -7.62 -11.12
CA ASP A 79 -12.03 -8.91 -11.35
C ASP A 79 -11.10 -10.07 -10.93
N GLU A 80 -9.78 -9.86 -11.05
CA GLU A 80 -8.77 -10.85 -10.67
C GLU A 80 -7.59 -10.17 -9.95
N LEU A 81 -7.17 -10.74 -8.83
CA LEU A 81 -6.02 -10.30 -8.04
C LEU A 81 -5.08 -11.48 -7.80
N CYS A 82 -3.80 -11.31 -8.10
CA CYS A 82 -2.76 -12.32 -7.91
C CYS A 82 -1.56 -11.70 -7.19
N ASP A 83 -1.15 -12.31 -6.09
CA ASP A 83 0.06 -11.95 -5.35
C ASP A 83 1.02 -13.13 -5.39
N GLU A 84 2.23 -12.89 -5.87
CA GLU A 84 3.29 -13.88 -5.94
C GLU A 84 4.64 -13.29 -5.54
N ARG A 85 5.52 -14.12 -4.96
CA ARG A 85 6.91 -13.77 -4.72
C ARG A 85 7.80 -14.43 -5.77
N VAL A 86 8.53 -13.62 -6.54
CA VAL A 86 9.46 -14.07 -7.59
C VAL A 86 10.87 -13.71 -7.17
N GLY A 87 11.57 -14.69 -6.57
CA GLY A 87 12.88 -14.46 -5.94
C GLY A 87 12.75 -13.54 -4.73
N GLU A 88 13.43 -12.41 -4.74
CA GLU A 88 13.37 -11.40 -3.67
C GLU A 88 12.32 -10.32 -3.91
N ARG A 89 11.54 -10.42 -4.98
CA ARG A 89 10.57 -9.41 -5.38
C ARG A 89 9.14 -9.84 -5.08
N ASN A 90 8.35 -8.96 -4.49
CA ASN A 90 6.91 -9.15 -4.40
C ASN A 90 6.28 -8.64 -5.69
N ARG A 91 5.31 -9.36 -6.23
CA ARG A 91 4.59 -9.00 -7.44
C ARG A 91 3.10 -9.13 -7.20
N LEU A 92 2.43 -7.98 -7.21
CA LEU A 92 0.98 -7.89 -7.14
C LEU A 92 0.43 -7.54 -8.51
N SER A 93 -0.48 -8.35 -9.03
CA SER A 93 -1.15 -8.12 -10.31
C SER A 93 -2.66 -8.01 -10.09
N ALA A 94 -3.26 -6.93 -10.58
CA ALA A 94 -4.70 -6.67 -10.54
C ALA A 94 -5.22 -6.50 -11.97
N THR A 95 -6.24 -7.25 -12.35
CA THR A 95 -6.87 -7.19 -13.67
C THR A 95 -8.32 -6.76 -13.55
N ALA A 96 -8.70 -5.74 -14.32
CA ALA A 96 -10.08 -5.28 -14.48
C ALA A 96 -10.51 -5.43 -15.93
N ARG A 97 -11.69 -5.99 -16.17
CA ARG A 97 -12.28 -6.22 -17.49
C ARG A 97 -13.16 -5.03 -17.90
N HIS A 98 -13.10 -4.66 -19.17
CA HIS A 98 -13.95 -3.59 -19.71
C HIS A 98 -15.35 -4.18 -19.95
N ARG A 99 -16.39 -3.49 -19.50
CA ARG A 99 -17.79 -3.86 -19.74
C ARG A 99 -18.38 -3.09 -20.91
#